data_AF-A0A7C2BLH3-F1
#
_entry.id   AF-A0A7C2BLH3-F1
#
_cell.length_a   1.000
_cell.length_b   1.000
_cell.length_c   1.000
_cell.angle_alpha   90.00
_cell.angle_beta   90.00
_cell.angle_gamma   90.00
#
_symmetry.space_group_name_H-M   'P 1'
#
loop_
_entity.id
_entity.type
_entity.pdbx_description
1 polymer ?
#
loop_
_entity_poly.entity_id
_entity_poly.type
_entity_poly.pdbx_seq_one_letter_code
_entity_poly.pdbx_strand_id
1 'polypeptide(L)'
;MKGGYDIAIASRYVESGSIEGWSLLRKVISKGAILIARILLPKVINIKNPISGYFMFRRDAIEGVLDKLKPRGYKILLEILIRGRAREVCEAPYTFHPRYKGRSKLSAKEVIDYLLHILDLAPSYVKFAIVGALGTVVNLGTLTVLTLEGIPHAIASTIAIEVSILNNFILNDIWTLRGGRKDKWWHRLLKFHGSSASAITVQWTVSNALYYLLHIPSIIAQLVGITAGFVLNYMLSKKFVWKTQ
;
A
#
# COMPACT_ATOMS: atom_id res chain seq x y z
N MET A 1 11.67 -26.07 14.40
CA MET A 1 12.86 -25.54 13.70
C MET A 1 13.98 -25.42 14.72
N LYS A 2 15.21 -25.81 14.37
CA LYS A 2 16.36 -25.50 15.23
C LYS A 2 16.63 -24.00 15.13
N GLY A 3 16.79 -23.29 16.26
CA GLY A 3 17.08 -21.85 16.29
C GLY A 3 15.92 -20.90 16.63
N GLY A 4 14.76 -21.40 17.08
CA GLY A 4 13.69 -20.54 17.60
C GLY A 4 12.83 -19.80 16.56
N TYR A 5 13.15 -19.91 15.28
CA TYR A 5 12.37 -19.30 14.19
C TYR A 5 10.99 -19.95 14.01
N ASP A 6 10.01 -19.12 13.66
CA ASP A 6 8.65 -19.52 13.32
C ASP A 6 8.51 -19.85 11.84
N ILE A 7 9.24 -19.12 10.99
CA ILE A 7 9.24 -19.28 9.53
C ILE A 7 10.68 -19.31 9.02
N ALA A 8 11.00 -20.30 8.19
CA ALA A 8 12.25 -20.39 7.45
C ALA A 8 11.95 -20.30 5.94
N ILE A 9 12.49 -19.28 5.27
CA ILE A 9 12.24 -19.00 3.85
C ILE A 9 13.49 -19.37 3.04
N ALA A 10 13.36 -20.23 2.04
CA ALA A 10 14.43 -20.41 1.07
C ALA A 10 14.52 -19.15 0.20
N SER A 11 15.66 -18.49 0.22
CA SER A 11 15.88 -17.17 -0.37
C SER A 11 16.98 -17.16 -1.42
N ARG A 12 16.69 -16.52 -2.56
CA ARG A 12 17.61 -16.35 -3.70
C ARG A 12 18.37 -15.02 -3.64
N TYR A 13 18.02 -14.18 -2.68
CA TYR A 13 18.46 -12.78 -2.60
C TYR A 13 19.23 -12.47 -1.30
N VAL A 14 19.52 -13.50 -0.51
CA VAL A 14 20.48 -13.46 0.60
C VAL A 14 21.89 -13.78 0.12
N GLU A 15 22.88 -13.55 0.97
CA GLU A 15 24.25 -13.99 0.73
C GLU A 15 24.31 -15.49 0.44
N SER A 16 25.10 -15.90 -0.55
CA SER A 16 25.17 -17.27 -1.09
C SER A 16 23.89 -17.79 -1.76
N GLY A 17 22.81 -17.01 -1.85
CA GLY A 17 21.64 -17.31 -2.69
C GLY A 17 21.90 -16.95 -4.15
N SER A 18 21.44 -17.78 -5.09
CA SER A 18 21.71 -17.55 -6.51
C SER A 18 20.56 -17.95 -7.44
N ILE A 19 20.61 -17.44 -8.68
CA ILE A 19 19.61 -17.70 -9.72
C ILE A 19 20.34 -18.05 -11.01
N GLU A 20 20.13 -19.26 -11.49
CA GLU A 20 20.73 -19.77 -12.72
C GLU A 20 19.74 -19.80 -13.88
N GLY A 21 20.23 -19.52 -15.09
CA GLY A 21 19.48 -19.61 -16.34
C GLY A 21 18.27 -18.67 -16.48
N TRP A 22 18.15 -17.62 -15.65
CA TRP A 22 17.15 -16.57 -15.85
C TRP A 22 17.65 -15.47 -16.77
N SER A 23 16.78 -15.02 -17.68
CA SER A 23 16.99 -13.77 -18.44
C SER A 23 17.03 -12.55 -17.51
N LEU A 24 17.73 -11.49 -17.95
CA LEU A 24 17.81 -10.23 -17.22
C LEU A 24 16.42 -9.63 -16.95
N LEU A 25 15.54 -9.65 -17.96
CA LEU A 25 14.16 -9.19 -17.83
C LEU A 25 13.42 -9.91 -16.70
N ARG A 26 13.56 -11.24 -16.59
CA ARG A 26 12.92 -12.02 -15.52
C ARG A 26 13.49 -11.68 -14.14
N LYS A 27 14.80 -11.42 -14.04
CA LYS A 27 15.43 -10.96 -12.79
C LYS A 27 14.89 -9.59 -12.37
N VAL A 28 14.74 -8.65 -13.32
CA VAL A 28 14.17 -7.32 -13.07
C VAL A 28 12.73 -7.41 -12.61
N ILE A 29 11.87 -8.15 -13.32
CA ILE A 29 10.45 -8.34 -12.93
C ILE A 29 10.34 -8.92 -11.52
N SER A 30 11.15 -9.92 -11.18
CA SER A 30 11.13 -10.54 -9.85
C SER A 30 11.59 -9.59 -8.75
N LYS A 31 12.66 -8.81 -8.99
CA LYS A 31 13.11 -7.78 -8.04
C LYS A 31 12.07 -6.66 -7.88
N GLY A 32 11.42 -6.26 -8.97
CA GLY A 32 10.33 -5.27 -8.95
C GLY A 32 9.13 -5.75 -8.13
N ALA A 33 8.69 -7.01 -8.31
CA ALA A 33 7.65 -7.60 -7.50
C ALA A 33 8.03 -7.57 -6.00
N ILE A 34 9.24 -7.99 -5.65
CA ILE A 34 9.73 -7.95 -4.26
C ILE A 34 9.72 -6.53 -3.69
N LEU A 35 10.19 -5.55 -4.47
CA LEU A 35 10.18 -4.15 -4.06
C LEU A 35 8.77 -3.66 -3.76
N ILE A 36 7.80 -3.95 -4.64
CA ILE A 36 6.39 -3.60 -4.45
C ILE A 36 5.85 -4.20 -3.15
N ALA A 37 6.09 -5.48 -2.88
CA ALA A 37 5.67 -6.11 -1.64
C ALA A 37 6.28 -5.41 -0.41
N ARG A 38 7.59 -5.14 -0.42
CA ARG A 38 8.30 -4.54 0.72
C ARG A 38 7.85 -3.10 1.01
N ILE A 39 7.49 -2.33 -0.02
CA ILE A 39 6.98 -0.96 0.13
C ILE A 39 5.53 -0.96 0.64
N LEU A 40 4.65 -1.78 0.04
CA LEU A 40 3.22 -1.73 0.34
C LEU A 40 2.83 -2.55 1.58
N LEU A 41 3.69 -3.48 2.02
CA LEU A 41 3.47 -4.35 3.16
C LEU A 41 4.58 -4.18 4.21
N PRO A 42 4.44 -3.23 5.15
CA PRO A 42 5.52 -2.88 6.07
C PRO A 42 6.03 -4.05 6.94
N LYS A 43 5.17 -5.03 7.25
CA LYS A 43 5.57 -6.25 7.98
C LYS A 43 6.64 -7.10 7.28
N VAL A 44 6.81 -6.96 5.95
CA VAL A 44 7.81 -7.75 5.20
C VAL A 44 8.96 -6.88 4.67
N ILE A 45 9.08 -5.62 5.12
CA ILE A 45 10.11 -4.69 4.63
C ILE A 45 11.54 -5.23 4.80
N ASN A 46 11.78 -6.03 5.83
CA ASN A 46 13.10 -6.62 6.15
C ASN A 46 13.31 -8.03 5.56
N ILE A 47 12.33 -8.59 4.85
CA ILE A 47 12.43 -9.92 4.22
C ILE A 47 12.86 -9.74 2.77
N LYS A 48 13.98 -10.36 2.37
CA LYS A 48 14.56 -10.21 1.02
C LYS A 48 13.80 -11.00 -0.04
N ASN A 49 13.15 -12.12 0.30
CA ASN A 49 12.37 -12.94 -0.64
C ASN A 49 10.96 -13.31 -0.09
N PRO A 50 10.07 -12.33 0.17
CA PRO A 50 8.75 -12.57 0.78
C PRO A 50 7.76 -13.28 -0.15
N ILE A 51 8.13 -13.48 -1.43
CA ILE A 51 7.31 -14.12 -2.46
C ILE A 51 7.77 -15.56 -2.78
N SER A 52 8.68 -16.11 -1.98
CA SER A 52 9.20 -17.47 -2.15
C SER A 52 8.06 -18.49 -2.11
N GLY A 53 8.14 -19.48 -2.99
CA GLY A 53 7.27 -20.66 -2.94
C GLY A 53 7.89 -21.81 -2.14
N TYR A 54 9.11 -21.63 -1.62
CA TYR A 54 9.83 -22.65 -0.87
C TYR A 54 10.18 -22.11 0.52
N PHE A 55 9.44 -22.59 1.51
CA PHE A 55 9.55 -22.16 2.90
C PHE A 55 8.95 -23.24 3.80
N MET A 56 9.27 -23.16 5.08
CA MET A 56 8.68 -23.97 6.15
C MET A 56 8.20 -23.02 7.23
N PHE A 57 7.13 -23.38 7.95
CA PHE A 57 6.62 -22.63 9.08
C PHE A 57 6.16 -23.59 10.18
N ARG A 58 6.20 -23.16 11.44
CA ARG A 58 5.63 -23.90 12.57
C ARG A 58 4.10 -23.72 12.60
N ARG A 59 3.36 -24.72 13.10
CA ARG A 59 1.88 -24.71 13.07
C ARG A 59 1.28 -23.50 13.79
N ASP A 60 1.86 -23.14 14.94
CA ASP A 60 1.51 -21.98 15.76
C ASP A 60 1.53 -20.65 14.96
N ALA A 61 2.38 -20.52 13.93
CA ALA A 61 2.48 -19.34 13.09
C ALA A 61 1.18 -19.00 12.34
N ILE A 62 0.28 -19.98 12.14
CA ILE A 62 -1.01 -19.79 11.45
C ILE A 62 -2.23 -20.12 12.32
N GLU A 63 -2.01 -20.47 13.59
CA GLU A 63 -3.08 -20.86 14.49
C GLU A 63 -4.03 -19.69 14.75
N GLY A 64 -5.35 -19.94 14.65
CA GLY A 64 -6.40 -18.92 14.82
C GLY A 64 -6.51 -17.87 13.72
N VAL A 65 -5.81 -18.04 12.60
CA VAL A 65 -5.92 -17.18 11.41
C VAL A 65 -6.11 -17.95 10.11
N LEU A 66 -6.23 -19.28 10.17
CA LEU A 66 -6.36 -20.15 9.00
C LEU A 66 -7.58 -19.77 8.14
N ASP A 67 -8.71 -19.48 8.77
CA ASP A 67 -9.96 -19.00 8.17
C ASP A 67 -9.82 -17.63 7.49
N LYS A 68 -8.80 -16.88 7.89
CA LYS A 68 -8.48 -15.55 7.35
C LYS A 68 -7.49 -15.60 6.21
N LEU A 69 -6.80 -16.71 5.95
CA LEU A 69 -5.85 -16.81 4.83
C LEU A 69 -6.63 -16.92 3.52
N LYS A 70 -6.45 -15.96 2.61
CA LYS A 70 -7.18 -15.88 1.33
C LYS A 70 -6.23 -15.55 0.19
N PRO A 71 -5.27 -16.45 -0.12
CA PRO A 71 -4.29 -16.18 -1.17
C PRO A 71 -4.97 -15.99 -2.53
N ARG A 72 -4.58 -14.96 -3.27
CA ARG A 72 -4.82 -14.92 -4.72
C ARG A 72 -3.69 -15.70 -5.41
N GLY A 73 -4.03 -16.83 -6.02
CA GLY A 73 -3.04 -17.71 -6.65
C GLY A 73 -2.15 -18.44 -5.62
N TYR A 74 -0.84 -18.49 -5.87
CA TYR A 74 0.11 -19.33 -5.10
C TYR A 74 1.00 -18.57 -4.10
N LYS A 75 0.70 -17.31 -3.77
CA LYS A 75 1.53 -16.48 -2.88
C LYS A 75 1.14 -16.58 -1.41
N ILE A 76 0.93 -17.80 -0.92
CA ILE A 76 0.50 -18.08 0.46
C ILE A 76 1.50 -17.59 1.52
N LEU A 77 2.81 -17.53 1.21
CA LEU A 77 3.81 -16.99 2.14
C LEU A 77 3.49 -15.55 2.58
N LEU A 78 3.00 -14.70 1.66
CA LEU A 78 2.60 -13.34 2.00
C LEU A 78 1.41 -13.31 2.96
N GLU A 79 0.43 -14.20 2.77
CA GLU A 79 -0.71 -14.32 3.71
C GLU A 79 -0.22 -14.68 5.11
N ILE A 80 0.68 -15.65 5.22
CA ILE A 80 1.25 -16.10 6.50
C ILE A 80 2.07 -14.97 7.14
N LEU A 81 2.93 -14.28 6.38
CA LEU A 81 3.74 -13.18 6.92
C LEU A 81 2.90 -11.99 7.39
N ILE A 82 1.75 -11.72 6.74
CA ILE A 82 0.93 -10.55 7.05
C ILE A 82 -0.13 -10.85 8.12
N ARG A 83 -0.84 -11.97 7.98
CA ARG A 83 -1.98 -12.35 8.82
C ARG A 83 -1.61 -13.36 9.91
N GLY A 84 -0.49 -14.07 9.76
CA GLY A 84 0.04 -15.00 10.74
C GLY A 84 0.52 -14.34 12.03
N ARG A 85 0.92 -15.20 12.97
CA ARG A 85 1.41 -14.87 14.30
C ARG A 85 2.93 -15.00 14.44
N ALA A 86 3.63 -15.32 13.34
CA ALA A 86 5.07 -15.45 13.33
C ALA A 86 5.75 -14.16 13.80
N ARG A 87 6.71 -14.31 14.70
CA ARG A 87 7.55 -13.24 15.24
C ARG A 87 8.94 -13.30 14.64
N GLU A 88 9.50 -14.51 14.56
CA GLU A 88 10.86 -14.74 14.10
C GLU A 88 10.87 -15.40 12.72
N VAL A 89 11.47 -14.72 11.74
CA VAL A 89 11.57 -15.17 10.34
C VAL A 89 13.04 -15.19 9.93
N CYS A 90 13.52 -16.33 9.43
CA CYS A 90 14.86 -16.45 8.84
C CYS A 90 14.80 -16.73 7.34
N GLU A 91 15.87 -16.34 6.64
CA GLU A 91 16.07 -16.64 5.23
C GLU A 91 17.32 -17.51 5.06
N ALA A 92 17.15 -18.70 4.49
CA ALA A 92 18.23 -19.62 4.17
C ALA A 92 18.57 -19.53 2.67
N PRO A 93 19.86 -19.42 2.29
CA PRO A 93 20.25 -19.35 0.88
C PRO A 93 19.90 -20.62 0.12
N TYR A 94 19.52 -20.48 -1.15
CA TYR A 94 19.49 -21.59 -2.10
C TYR A 94 19.72 -21.13 -3.54
N THR A 95 20.14 -22.07 -4.40
CA THR A 95 20.27 -21.87 -5.84
C THR A 95 18.97 -22.21 -6.56
N PHE A 96 18.42 -21.25 -7.31
CA PHE A 96 17.25 -21.48 -8.14
C PHE A 96 17.67 -21.90 -9.55
N HIS A 97 17.59 -23.20 -9.82
CA HIS A 97 17.90 -23.78 -11.13
C HIS A 97 16.72 -23.65 -12.12
N PRO A 98 17.02 -23.69 -13.44
CA PRO A 98 16.01 -23.82 -14.48
C PRO A 98 15.15 -25.07 -14.30
N ARG A 99 13.91 -25.02 -14.79
CA ARG A 99 13.04 -26.20 -14.80
C ARG A 99 13.51 -27.17 -15.88
N TYR A 100 13.54 -28.46 -15.56
CA TYR A 100 13.78 -29.53 -16.54
C TYR A 100 12.69 -29.61 -17.62
N LYS A 101 11.42 -29.35 -17.26
CA LYS A 101 10.26 -29.34 -18.18
C LYS A 101 9.27 -28.22 -17.82
N GLY A 102 8.57 -27.72 -18.84
CA GLY A 102 7.49 -26.73 -18.72
C GLY A 102 7.94 -25.28 -18.89
N ARG A 103 6.98 -24.40 -19.25
CA ARG A 103 7.22 -22.96 -19.46
C ARG A 103 7.07 -22.15 -18.17
N SER A 104 7.50 -20.90 -18.19
CA SER A 104 7.25 -19.95 -17.09
C SER A 104 5.74 -19.80 -16.89
N LYS A 105 5.30 -19.76 -15.62
CA LYS A 105 3.89 -19.48 -15.27
C LYS A 105 3.58 -17.97 -15.34
N LEU A 106 4.58 -17.13 -15.60
CA LEU A 106 4.45 -15.68 -15.58
C LEU A 106 3.63 -15.20 -16.80
N SER A 107 2.36 -14.90 -16.57
CA SER A 107 1.44 -14.28 -17.53
C SER A 107 1.02 -12.88 -17.05
N ALA A 108 0.41 -12.07 -17.91
CA ALA A 108 -0.15 -10.77 -17.51
C ALA A 108 -1.19 -10.92 -16.39
N LYS A 109 -2.02 -11.98 -16.45
CA LYS A 109 -2.99 -12.31 -15.41
C LYS A 109 -2.33 -12.53 -14.05
N GLU A 110 -1.22 -13.26 -14.02
CA GLU A 110 -0.46 -13.54 -12.79
C GLU A 110 0.15 -12.27 -12.17
N VAL A 111 0.57 -11.33 -13.01
CA VAL A 111 1.05 -10.02 -12.54
C VAL A 111 -0.10 -9.23 -11.92
N ILE A 112 -1.26 -9.19 -12.57
CA ILE A 112 -2.46 -8.51 -12.05
C ILE A 112 -2.93 -9.15 -10.74
N ASP A 113 -3.06 -10.48 -10.71
CA ASP A 113 -3.47 -11.22 -9.50
C ASP A 113 -2.52 -10.96 -8.34
N TYR A 114 -1.21 -10.88 -8.60
CA TYR A 114 -0.20 -10.53 -7.61
C TYR A 114 -0.38 -9.10 -7.08
N LEU A 115 -0.53 -8.10 -7.97
CA LEU A 115 -0.73 -6.71 -7.55
C LEU A 115 -2.01 -6.56 -6.72
N LEU A 116 -3.10 -7.15 -7.18
CA LEU A 116 -4.35 -7.22 -6.45
C LEU A 116 -4.17 -7.92 -5.10
N HIS A 117 -3.36 -8.98 -5.01
CA HIS A 117 -3.08 -9.66 -3.75
C HIS A 117 -2.35 -8.76 -2.75
N ILE A 118 -1.32 -8.04 -3.21
CA ILE A 118 -0.59 -7.08 -2.38
C ILE A 118 -1.54 -5.98 -1.90
N LEU A 119 -2.39 -5.46 -2.78
CA LEU A 119 -3.39 -4.46 -2.44
C LEU A 119 -4.39 -4.98 -1.40
N ASP A 120 -4.84 -6.23 -1.47
CA ASP A 120 -5.73 -6.80 -0.45
C ASP A 120 -5.06 -6.87 0.94
N LEU A 121 -3.78 -7.27 0.96
CA LEU A 121 -2.97 -7.41 2.18
C LEU A 121 -2.50 -6.06 2.75
N ALA A 122 -2.48 -5.00 1.93
CA ALA A 122 -2.03 -3.68 2.34
C ALA A 122 -2.86 -3.14 3.51
N PRO A 123 -2.22 -2.54 4.53
CA PRO A 123 -2.92 -1.94 5.64
C PRO A 123 -3.74 -0.72 5.15
N SER A 124 -4.80 -0.38 5.88
CA SER A 124 -5.75 0.66 5.45
C SER A 124 -5.11 2.03 5.23
N TYR A 125 -4.05 2.40 5.97
CA TYR A 125 -3.35 3.68 5.73
C TYR A 125 -2.57 3.68 4.40
N VAL A 126 -2.00 2.55 3.96
CA VAL A 126 -1.36 2.44 2.63
C VAL A 126 -2.41 2.57 1.54
N LYS A 127 -3.55 1.88 1.68
CA LYS A 127 -4.68 2.02 0.75
C LYS A 127 -5.18 3.47 0.67
N PHE A 128 -5.30 4.14 1.82
CA PHE A 128 -5.71 5.54 1.91
C PHE A 128 -4.70 6.47 1.21
N ALA A 129 -3.39 6.22 1.35
CA ALA A 129 -2.34 6.93 0.63
C ALA A 129 -2.42 6.74 -0.88
N ILE A 130 -2.65 5.50 -1.34
CA ILE A 130 -2.84 5.20 -2.77
C ILE A 130 -4.05 5.97 -3.31
N VAL A 131 -5.17 5.98 -2.58
CA VAL A 131 -6.35 6.75 -2.97
C VAL A 131 -6.03 8.24 -3.08
N GLY A 132 -5.35 8.83 -2.08
CA GLY A 132 -4.95 10.24 -2.14
C GLY A 132 -4.02 10.58 -3.31
N ALA A 133 -3.07 9.70 -3.62
CA ALA A 133 -2.19 9.86 -4.78
C ALA A 133 -2.97 9.80 -6.11
N LEU A 134 -3.90 8.83 -6.24
CA LEU A 134 -4.80 8.77 -7.39
C LEU A 134 -5.69 10.01 -7.49
N GLY A 135 -6.19 10.51 -6.36
CA GLY A 135 -6.94 11.77 -6.30
C GLY A 135 -6.14 12.96 -6.81
N THR A 136 -4.82 13.00 -6.57
CA THR A 136 -3.95 14.06 -7.11
C THR A 136 -3.87 13.96 -8.64
N VAL A 137 -3.76 12.74 -9.19
CA VAL A 137 -3.78 12.54 -10.65
C VAL A 137 -5.12 12.97 -11.24
N VAL A 138 -6.24 12.62 -10.60
CA VAL A 138 -7.59 13.05 -11.00
C VAL A 138 -7.71 14.57 -10.95
N ASN A 139 -7.23 15.21 -9.88
CA ASN A 139 -7.23 16.66 -9.73
C ASN A 139 -6.48 17.34 -10.89
N LEU A 140 -5.23 16.93 -11.14
CA LEU A 140 -4.41 17.51 -12.21
C LEU A 140 -5.05 17.26 -13.59
N GLY A 141 -5.57 16.07 -13.84
CA GLY A 141 -6.26 15.75 -15.10
C GLY A 141 -7.50 16.61 -15.33
N THR A 142 -8.36 16.76 -14.31
CA THR A 142 -9.53 17.64 -14.38
C THR A 142 -9.12 19.10 -14.58
N LEU A 143 -8.13 19.59 -13.85
CA LEU A 143 -7.62 20.96 -14.01
C LEU A 143 -7.11 21.21 -15.42
N THR A 144 -6.33 20.28 -15.98
CA THR A 144 -5.81 20.38 -17.35
C THR A 144 -6.95 20.46 -18.36
N VAL A 145 -7.91 19.55 -18.30
CA VAL A 145 -9.05 19.54 -19.24
C VAL A 145 -9.83 20.87 -19.17
N LEU A 146 -10.20 21.31 -17.97
CA LEU A 146 -10.97 22.56 -17.82
C LEU A 146 -10.21 23.80 -18.28
N THR A 147 -8.90 23.85 -18.04
CA THR A 147 -8.05 24.96 -18.49
C THR A 147 -7.90 24.99 -20.01
N LEU A 148 -7.81 23.82 -20.66
CA LEU A 148 -7.77 23.72 -22.12
C LEU A 148 -9.06 24.20 -22.78
N GLU A 149 -10.20 24.04 -22.10
CA GLU A 149 -11.50 24.58 -22.52
C GLU A 149 -11.66 26.09 -22.22
N GLY A 150 -10.59 26.76 -21.76
CA GLY A 150 -10.58 28.20 -21.48
C GLY A 150 -11.25 28.62 -20.17
N ILE A 151 -11.58 27.67 -19.28
CA ILE A 151 -12.18 27.98 -17.98
C ILE A 151 -11.13 28.69 -17.10
N PRO A 152 -11.47 29.82 -16.44
CA PRO A 152 -10.55 30.53 -15.56
C PRO A 152 -9.95 29.63 -14.48
N HIS A 153 -8.64 29.75 -14.24
CA HIS A 153 -7.88 28.87 -13.33
C HIS A 153 -8.50 28.74 -11.93
N ALA A 154 -9.02 29.82 -11.35
CA ALA A 154 -9.66 29.78 -10.03
C ALA A 154 -10.91 28.87 -10.01
N ILE A 155 -11.71 28.91 -11.07
CA ILE A 155 -12.91 28.08 -11.22
C ILE A 155 -12.49 26.63 -11.52
N ALA A 156 -11.57 26.43 -12.47
CA ALA A 156 -11.08 25.12 -12.85
C ALA A 156 -10.44 24.36 -11.68
N SER A 157 -9.61 25.05 -10.87
CA SER A 157 -8.97 24.48 -9.68
C SER A 157 -9.96 24.11 -8.59
N THR A 158 -10.98 24.94 -8.35
CA THR A 158 -12.06 24.63 -7.39
C THR A 158 -12.81 23.37 -7.80
N ILE A 159 -13.21 23.27 -9.08
CA ILE A 159 -13.90 22.08 -9.60
C ILE A 159 -13.00 20.85 -9.51
N ALA A 160 -11.72 20.97 -9.89
CA ALA A 160 -10.77 19.87 -9.83
C ALA A 160 -10.54 19.36 -8.40
N ILE A 161 -10.52 20.25 -7.41
CA ILE A 161 -10.39 19.88 -5.99
C ILE A 161 -11.60 19.07 -5.56
N GLU A 162 -12.81 19.53 -5.88
CA GLU A 162 -14.02 18.79 -5.49
C GLU A 162 -14.13 17.44 -6.19
N VAL A 163 -13.83 17.36 -7.49
CA VAL A 163 -13.80 16.08 -8.21
C VAL A 163 -12.80 15.10 -7.57
N SER A 164 -11.65 15.60 -7.11
CA SER A 164 -10.66 14.79 -6.39
C SER A 164 -11.16 14.31 -5.03
N ILE A 165 -11.81 15.18 -4.24
CA ILE A 165 -12.38 14.82 -2.94
C ILE A 165 -13.48 13.76 -3.11
N LEU A 166 -14.36 13.91 -4.11
CA LEU A 166 -15.40 12.94 -4.43
C LEU A 166 -14.81 11.59 -4.86
N ASN A 167 -13.81 11.60 -5.74
CA ASN A 167 -13.10 10.37 -6.14
C ASN A 167 -12.47 9.67 -4.92
N ASN A 168 -11.80 10.43 -4.05
CA ASN A 168 -11.19 9.90 -2.85
C ASN A 168 -12.22 9.32 -1.88
N PHE A 169 -13.35 9.99 -1.71
CA PHE A 169 -14.46 9.49 -0.91
C PHE A 169 -14.97 8.15 -1.45
N ILE A 170 -15.29 8.09 -2.75
CA ILE A 170 -15.84 6.89 -3.40
C ILE A 170 -14.88 5.71 -3.25
N LEU A 171 -13.61 5.89 -3.60
CA LEU A 171 -12.61 4.82 -3.50
C LEU A 171 -12.39 4.37 -2.05
N ASN A 172 -12.33 5.29 -1.10
CA ASN A 172 -12.21 4.92 0.31
C ASN A 172 -13.46 4.20 0.83
N ASP A 173 -14.66 4.59 0.39
CA ASP A 173 -15.92 3.97 0.79
C ASP A 173 -16.02 2.53 0.26
N ILE A 174 -15.67 2.29 -1.01
CA ILE A 174 -15.81 0.97 -1.65
C ILE A 174 -14.66 0.01 -1.35
N TRP A 175 -13.44 0.51 -1.17
CA TRP A 175 -12.22 -0.31 -1.11
C TRP A 175 -11.45 -0.19 0.21
N THR A 176 -11.08 1.01 0.63
CA THR A 176 -10.15 1.21 1.77
C THR A 176 -10.78 0.90 3.13
N LEU A 177 -11.96 1.45 3.40
CA LEU A 177 -12.65 1.42 4.70
C LEU A 177 -14.03 0.77 4.56
N ARG A 178 -14.08 -0.39 3.92
CA ARG A 178 -15.31 -1.12 3.57
C ARG A 178 -16.14 -1.63 4.77
N GLY A 179 -15.67 -1.49 6.02
CA GLY A 179 -16.33 -1.99 7.23
C GLY A 179 -17.03 -0.91 8.06
N GLY A 180 -18.23 -1.19 8.57
CA GLY A 180 -18.90 -0.34 9.58
C GLY A 180 -19.72 0.84 9.06
N ARG A 181 -20.37 0.72 7.89
CA ARG A 181 -21.21 1.79 7.31
C ARG A 181 -22.55 1.92 8.06
N LYS A 182 -22.57 2.64 9.19
CA LYS A 182 -23.82 2.95 9.92
C LYS A 182 -24.58 4.13 9.30
N ASP A 183 -23.86 5.19 8.96
CA ASP A 183 -24.46 6.42 8.46
C ASP A 183 -24.86 6.30 6.98
N LYS A 184 -25.82 7.12 6.53
CA LYS A 184 -26.12 7.29 5.10
C LYS A 184 -24.89 7.83 4.36
N TRP A 185 -24.75 7.50 3.08
CA TRP A 185 -23.56 7.84 2.29
C TRP A 185 -23.26 9.35 2.26
N TRP A 186 -24.29 10.20 2.20
CA TRP A 186 -24.13 11.65 2.19
C TRP A 186 -23.65 12.23 3.53
N HIS A 187 -24.02 11.61 4.67
CA HIS A 187 -23.47 12.01 5.97
C HIS A 187 -21.98 11.67 6.06
N ARG A 188 -21.59 10.50 5.54
CA ARG A 188 -20.17 10.13 5.45
C ARG A 188 -19.42 11.10 4.53
N LEU A 189 -20.03 11.47 3.41
CA LEU A 189 -19.47 12.45 2.48
C LEU A 189 -19.22 13.79 3.17
N LEU A 190 -20.21 14.31 3.92
CA LEU A 190 -20.06 15.56 4.68
C LEU A 190 -18.92 15.48 5.70
N LYS A 191 -18.87 14.39 6.48
CA LYS A 191 -17.79 14.16 7.44
C LYS A 191 -16.42 14.06 6.77
N PHE A 192 -16.35 13.47 5.57
CA PHE A 192 -15.11 13.36 4.80
C PHE A 192 -14.62 14.71 4.27
N HIS A 193 -15.54 15.60 3.86
CA HIS A 193 -15.18 16.99 3.54
C HIS A 193 -14.63 17.71 4.76
N GLY A 194 -15.29 17.58 5.92
CA GLY A 194 -14.79 18.16 7.18
C GLY A 194 -13.40 17.63 7.58
N SER A 195 -13.17 16.32 7.41
CA SER A 195 -11.87 15.68 7.61
C SER A 195 -10.80 16.22 6.67
N SER A 196 -11.13 16.36 5.37
CA SER A 196 -10.21 16.87 4.35
C SER A 196 -9.88 18.35 4.56
N ALA A 197 -10.86 19.18 4.92
CA ALA A 197 -10.65 20.58 5.27
C ALA A 197 -9.72 20.71 6.49
N SER A 198 -9.97 19.93 7.54
CA SER A 198 -9.11 19.91 8.75
C SER A 198 -7.67 19.51 8.42
N ALA A 199 -7.49 18.55 7.53
CA ALA A 199 -6.18 18.09 7.07
C ALA A 199 -5.41 19.17 6.31
N ILE A 200 -6.08 19.92 5.43
CA ILE A 200 -5.47 21.04 4.70
C ILE A 200 -5.05 22.16 5.66
N THR A 201 -5.90 22.49 6.64
CA THR A 201 -5.56 23.48 7.68
C THR A 201 -4.34 23.07 8.48
N VAL A 202 -4.26 21.80 8.91
CA VAL A 202 -3.10 21.29 9.64
C VAL A 202 -1.85 21.26 8.77
N GLN A 203 -1.96 20.83 7.51
CA GLN A 203 -0.84 20.87 6.57
C GLN A 203 -0.28 22.28 6.42
N TRP A 204 -1.15 23.28 6.18
CA TRP A 204 -0.74 24.67 6.04
C TRP A 204 -0.09 25.19 7.33
N THR A 205 -0.71 24.92 8.48
CA THR A 205 -0.23 25.40 9.79
C THR A 205 1.13 24.81 10.15
N VAL A 206 1.29 23.49 10.02
CA VAL A 206 2.54 22.78 10.34
C VAL A 206 3.66 23.21 9.40
N SER A 207 3.39 23.32 8.09
CA SER A 207 4.38 23.78 7.11
C SER A 207 4.88 25.18 7.44
N ASN A 208 3.96 26.14 7.68
CA ASN A 208 4.33 27.52 7.99
C ASN A 208 5.02 27.65 9.35
N ALA A 209 4.61 26.90 10.37
CA ALA A 209 5.28 26.89 11.67
C ALA A 209 6.71 26.40 11.56
N LEU A 210 6.95 25.29 10.82
CA LEU A 210 8.30 24.77 10.59
C LEU A 210 9.17 25.75 9.82
N TYR A 211 8.60 26.39 8.79
CA TYR A 211 9.33 27.34 7.96
C TYR A 211 9.69 28.62 8.72
N TYR A 212 8.70 29.29 9.33
CA TYR A 212 8.91 30.60 9.95
C TYR A 212 9.47 30.54 11.37
N LEU A 213 9.09 29.55 12.18
CA LEU A 213 9.55 29.47 13.58
C LEU A 213 10.84 28.67 13.72
N LEU A 214 10.98 27.60 12.94
CA LEU A 214 12.10 26.65 13.06
C LEU A 214 13.10 26.77 11.89
N HIS A 215 12.88 27.69 10.95
CA HIS A 215 13.77 27.96 9.80
C HIS A 215 14.09 26.70 8.98
N ILE A 216 13.18 25.72 8.97
CA ILE A 216 13.30 24.50 8.18
C ILE A 216 13.13 24.85 6.70
N PRO A 217 13.94 24.31 5.77
CA PRO A 217 13.79 24.55 4.34
C PRO A 217 12.37 24.27 3.84
N SER A 218 11.84 25.15 2.98
CA SER A 218 10.43 25.16 2.57
C SER A 218 9.92 23.82 2.03
N ILE A 219 10.72 23.13 1.22
CA ILE A 219 10.36 21.80 0.68
C ILE A 219 10.21 20.78 1.81
N ILE A 220 11.12 20.78 2.80
CA ILE A 220 11.07 19.86 3.94
C ILE A 220 9.86 20.20 4.81
N ALA A 221 9.67 21.48 5.13
CA ALA A 221 8.51 21.96 5.89
C ALA A 221 7.19 21.54 5.22
N GLN A 222 7.09 21.69 3.89
CA GLN A 222 5.92 21.30 3.13
C GLN A 222 5.68 19.78 3.14
N LEU A 223 6.73 18.97 2.99
CA LEU A 223 6.62 17.51 3.07
C LEU A 223 6.14 17.05 4.44
N VAL A 224 6.63 17.67 5.52
CA VAL A 224 6.16 17.38 6.89
C VAL A 224 4.72 17.81 7.07
N GLY A 225 4.33 18.99 6.57
CA GLY A 225 2.94 19.46 6.57
C GLY A 225 1.99 18.50 5.86
N ILE A 226 2.33 18.08 4.62
CA ILE A 226 1.54 17.10 3.85
C ILE A 226 1.38 15.79 4.63
N THR A 227 2.48 15.31 5.24
CA THR A 227 2.46 14.09 6.05
C THR A 227 1.55 14.24 7.27
N ALA A 228 1.64 15.36 7.99
CA ALA A 228 0.79 15.64 9.15
C ALA A 228 -0.69 15.73 8.77
N GLY A 229 -1.01 16.45 7.70
CA GLY A 229 -2.36 16.54 7.15
C GLY A 229 -2.91 15.17 6.73
N PHE A 230 -2.09 14.37 6.04
CA PHE A 230 -2.44 13.01 5.65
C PHE A 230 -2.78 12.11 6.86
N VAL A 231 -1.91 12.11 7.89
CA VAL A 231 -2.12 11.33 9.11
C VAL A 231 -3.41 11.74 9.79
N LEU A 232 -3.65 13.05 9.94
CA LEU A 232 -4.90 13.56 10.51
C LEU A 232 -6.12 13.12 9.69
N ASN A 233 -6.09 13.29 8.37
CA ASN A 233 -7.20 12.94 7.49
C ASN A 233 -7.54 11.45 7.61
N TYR A 234 -6.53 10.59 7.62
CA TYR A 234 -6.70 9.15 7.80
C TYR A 234 -7.30 8.82 9.18
N MET A 235 -6.79 9.42 10.25
CA MET A 235 -7.28 9.20 11.62
C MET A 235 -8.73 9.63 11.78
N LEU A 236 -9.07 10.84 11.32
CA LEU A 236 -10.44 11.38 11.36
C LEU A 236 -11.38 10.54 10.50
N SER A 237 -10.96 10.18 9.28
CA SER A 237 -11.72 9.32 8.37
C SER A 237 -12.03 7.97 9.01
N LYS A 238 -11.02 7.30 9.58
CA LYS A 238 -11.21 5.99 10.23
C LYS A 238 -12.08 6.07 11.48
N LYS A 239 -11.92 7.12 12.30
CA LYS A 239 -12.62 7.25 13.59
C LYS A 239 -14.05 7.76 13.44
N PHE A 240 -14.28 8.73 12.56
CA PHE A 240 -15.54 9.48 12.49
C PHE A 240 -16.34 9.25 11.21
N VAL A 241 -15.69 9.04 10.06
CA VAL A 241 -16.39 8.84 8.77
C VAL A 241 -16.79 7.37 8.58
N TRP A 242 -15.85 6.44 8.78
CA TRP A 242 -16.04 5.00 8.60
C TRP A 242 -15.76 4.23 9.90
N LYS A 243 -16.49 4.59 10.95
CA LYS A 243 -16.36 3.99 12.28
C LYS A 243 -16.58 2.47 12.22
N THR A 244 -15.52 1.69 12.42
CA THR A 244 -15.62 0.23 12.58
C THR A 244 -16.19 -0.05 13.98
N GLN A 245 -17.16 -0.95 14.09
CA GLN A 245 -17.66 -1.42 15.39
C GLN A 245 -16.58 -2.24 16.10
#